data_AF-A0AAW6EDE5-F1
#
_entry.id   AF-A0AAW6EDE5-F1
#
_cell.length_a   1.000
_cell.length_b   1.000
_cell.length_c   1.000
_cell.angle_alpha   90.00
_cell.angle_beta   90.00
_cell.angle_gamma   90.00
#
_symmetry.space_group_name_H-M   'P 1'
#
loop_
_entity.id
_entity.type
_entity.pdbx_description
1 polymer ?
#
loop_
_entity_poly.entity_id
_entity_poly.type
_entity_poly.pdbx_seq_one_letter_code
_entity_poly.pdbx_strand_id
1 'polypeptide(L)'
;MKKRLNICPFDYFWINCVVNDKLSIISSVEQSYETCGFLNDYRYSITGTSCWWRELMILPGDSLYNNLDVFQVNDLYINPDKIIEELISKLNMDCCISVLVDLYNWLPHSVNWQKNHYHHHRLLVGYDSDRQVFFTLGDTVNGYEESEVSFENLLNSIILNEDKFFVKHYTFDKTVTPYSYSFQEVYRFAKELKENLNCLLYSRTWIVPDDIDPLRVYTQVTKFADRQKANSMLLEKIKTDGLITNEQCSIFQEICKSIFNKWSILKGKLIKADIKRERLDIDYLNLSTNVALNEEYSFWCDFYNCISSKFAIELDSISYELDEFDKWSVKVVISYSNVQGKLNIVDGLNGFKIMLDTEENYVKSIKAFDNKIIIYTTISYYCFNQISDFKLYYKQAPISMITDDGGRFLPQLDGIKIDNVKKSRFITNMLYGVQEQTSIECIDFLCNLKIEYLPKIFKENICSLSEVVDSDKFSNTIVWFKFRYINEQEEELMLRIGHSDPIRIWINEEPFIFVRSKYTPISYNDVVIYTNEKNIEVIIAIEISKGNANLQDRGIIVRVDSL
;
A
#
# COMPACT_ATOMS: atom_id res chain seq x y z
N MET A 1 -42.25 -12.87 -33.70
CA MET A 1 -41.14 -13.74 -33.20
C MET A 1 -40.45 -13.02 -32.06
N LYS A 2 -40.12 -13.73 -30.97
CA LYS A 2 -39.55 -13.13 -29.76
C LYS A 2 -38.39 -13.97 -29.23
N LYS A 3 -37.31 -13.32 -28.79
CA LYS A 3 -36.20 -13.97 -28.08
C LYS A 3 -35.70 -13.08 -26.93
N ARG A 4 -35.31 -13.72 -25.83
CA ARG A 4 -34.54 -13.13 -24.73
C ARG A 4 -33.29 -13.96 -24.52
N LEU A 5 -32.15 -13.29 -24.40
CA LEU A 5 -30.94 -13.90 -23.86
C LEU A 5 -31.13 -14.08 -22.35
N ASN A 6 -30.51 -15.11 -21.77
CA ASN A 6 -30.52 -15.31 -20.33
C ASN A 6 -29.48 -14.40 -19.67
N ILE A 7 -29.72 -13.09 -19.73
CA ILE A 7 -28.87 -12.05 -19.15
C ILE A 7 -29.76 -11.18 -18.26
N CYS A 8 -29.46 -11.18 -16.96
CA CYS A 8 -30.07 -10.31 -15.97
C CYS A 8 -29.19 -9.07 -15.75
N PRO A 9 -29.78 -7.88 -15.55
CA PRO A 9 -29.00 -6.69 -15.23
C PRO A 9 -28.34 -6.80 -13.85
N PHE A 10 -27.08 -6.41 -13.76
CA PHE A 10 -26.43 -6.08 -12.49
C PHE A 10 -26.88 -4.67 -12.06
N ASP A 11 -28.02 -4.59 -11.37
CA ASP A 11 -28.73 -3.36 -11.01
C ASP A 11 -28.57 -2.95 -9.53
N TYR A 12 -27.78 -3.70 -8.77
CA TYR A 12 -27.47 -3.43 -7.37
C TYR A 12 -26.96 -2.01 -7.12
N PHE A 13 -26.09 -1.51 -8.01
CA PHE A 13 -25.55 -0.15 -8.02
C PHE A 13 -24.81 0.12 -9.34
N TRP A 14 -24.56 1.40 -9.62
CA TRP A 14 -23.89 1.81 -10.85
C TRP A 14 -22.40 2.09 -10.64
N ILE A 15 -21.55 1.48 -11.48
CA ILE A 15 -20.09 1.71 -11.52
C ILE A 15 -19.76 2.55 -12.77
N ASN A 16 -20.07 1.96 -13.92
CA ASN A 16 -20.08 2.55 -15.25
C ASN A 16 -20.69 1.54 -16.21
N CYS A 17 -21.18 2.00 -17.36
CA CYS A 17 -21.85 1.15 -18.34
C CYS A 17 -21.03 -0.07 -18.79
N VAL A 18 -19.71 0.07 -19.00
CA VAL A 18 -18.88 -1.05 -19.49
C VAL A 18 -18.76 -2.14 -18.44
N VAL A 19 -18.52 -1.76 -17.19
CA VAL A 19 -18.40 -2.70 -16.07
C VAL A 19 -19.76 -3.31 -15.73
N ASN A 20 -20.82 -2.51 -15.69
CA ASN A 20 -22.18 -3.02 -15.44
C ASN A 20 -22.64 -3.99 -16.55
N ASP A 21 -22.34 -3.71 -17.83
CA ASP A 21 -22.62 -4.66 -18.93
C ASP A 21 -21.86 -5.98 -18.73
N LYS A 22 -20.54 -5.92 -18.47
CA LYS A 22 -19.72 -7.10 -18.23
C LYS A 22 -20.20 -7.91 -17.01
N LEU A 23 -20.52 -7.24 -15.90
CA LEU A 23 -21.04 -7.89 -14.69
C LEU A 23 -22.38 -8.55 -14.98
N SER A 24 -23.31 -7.87 -15.67
CA SER A 24 -24.61 -8.43 -16.06
C SER A 24 -24.45 -9.71 -16.88
N ILE A 25 -23.51 -9.73 -17.84
CA ILE A 25 -23.26 -10.92 -18.65
C ILE A 25 -22.67 -12.05 -17.80
N ILE A 26 -21.61 -11.80 -17.02
CA ILE A 26 -20.89 -12.87 -16.31
C ILE A 26 -21.67 -13.41 -15.11
N SER A 27 -22.34 -12.56 -14.33
CA SER A 27 -23.11 -12.99 -13.16
C SER A 27 -24.37 -13.77 -13.53
N SER A 28 -24.90 -13.58 -14.75
CA SER A 28 -26.00 -14.38 -15.29
C SER A 28 -25.59 -15.81 -15.63
N VAL A 29 -24.29 -16.06 -15.79
CA VAL A 29 -23.73 -17.40 -16.04
C VAL A 29 -23.18 -18.00 -14.75
N GLU A 30 -22.46 -17.21 -13.95
CA GLU A 30 -21.81 -17.64 -12.71
C GLU A 30 -21.97 -16.54 -11.65
N GLN A 31 -22.97 -16.71 -10.77
CA GLN A 31 -23.43 -15.68 -9.84
C GLN A 31 -22.34 -15.20 -8.85
N SER A 32 -21.33 -16.01 -8.56
CA SER A 32 -20.24 -15.63 -7.65
C SER A 32 -19.50 -14.34 -8.06
N TYR A 33 -19.51 -13.99 -9.36
CA TYR A 33 -18.91 -12.75 -9.88
C TYR A 33 -19.61 -11.46 -9.39
N GLU A 34 -20.82 -11.52 -8.82
CA GLU A 34 -21.43 -10.34 -8.17
C GLU A 34 -20.49 -9.76 -7.09
N THR A 35 -19.80 -10.64 -6.36
CA THR A 35 -18.86 -10.26 -5.30
C THR A 35 -17.69 -9.43 -5.83
N CYS A 36 -17.30 -9.62 -7.10
CA CYS A 36 -16.25 -8.82 -7.74
C CYS A 36 -16.63 -7.34 -7.79
N GLY A 37 -17.89 -7.03 -8.10
CA GLY A 37 -18.40 -5.64 -8.07
C GLY A 37 -18.43 -5.03 -6.66
N PHE A 38 -18.63 -5.87 -5.63
CA PHE A 38 -18.74 -5.44 -4.24
C PHE A 38 -17.39 -5.09 -3.63
N LEU A 39 -16.28 -5.61 -4.15
CA LEU A 39 -14.95 -5.35 -3.61
C LEU A 39 -14.66 -3.85 -3.45
N ASN A 40 -13.94 -3.53 -2.38
CA ASN A 40 -13.47 -2.19 -2.06
C ASN A 40 -12.21 -1.81 -2.85
N ASP A 41 -12.03 -2.39 -4.04
CA ASP A 41 -10.94 -2.05 -4.96
C ASP A 41 -11.32 -0.81 -5.79
N TYR A 42 -11.16 0.36 -5.20
CA TYR A 42 -11.36 1.63 -5.86
C TYR A 42 -10.46 2.70 -5.24
N ARG A 43 -10.32 3.82 -5.95
CA ARG A 43 -9.62 4.99 -5.43
C ARG A 43 -10.30 6.27 -5.86
N TYR A 44 -10.26 7.27 -5.00
CA TYR A 44 -10.59 8.63 -5.36
C TYR A 44 -9.37 9.27 -6.03
N SER A 45 -9.62 10.00 -7.10
CA SER A 45 -8.61 10.71 -7.88
C SER A 45 -9.09 12.10 -8.22
N ILE A 46 -8.17 13.06 -8.28
CA ILE A 46 -8.44 14.41 -8.77
C ILE A 46 -7.87 14.53 -10.18
N THR A 47 -8.72 14.91 -11.12
CA THR A 47 -8.31 15.19 -12.50
C THR A 47 -8.45 16.67 -12.83
N GLY A 48 -7.78 17.10 -13.91
CA GLY A 48 -7.76 18.49 -14.36
C GLY A 48 -6.49 19.24 -13.96
N THR A 49 -6.47 20.54 -14.24
CA THR A 49 -5.37 21.45 -13.93
C THR A 49 -5.73 22.35 -12.76
N SER A 50 -4.83 22.47 -11.77
CA SER A 50 -5.09 23.07 -10.45
C SER A 50 -5.70 24.47 -10.43
N CYS A 51 -5.59 25.24 -11.52
CA CYS A 51 -6.06 26.61 -11.64
C CYS A 51 -7.34 26.83 -12.46
N TRP A 52 -7.78 25.87 -13.28
CA TRP A 52 -8.90 26.07 -14.22
C TRP A 52 -10.01 25.05 -14.09
N TRP A 53 -9.68 23.79 -13.82
CA TRP A 53 -10.63 22.69 -13.73
C TRP A 53 -10.09 21.65 -12.77
N ARG A 54 -10.89 21.27 -11.78
CA ARG A 54 -10.60 20.15 -10.89
C ARG A 54 -11.88 19.37 -10.63
N GLU A 55 -11.81 18.08 -10.88
CA GLU A 55 -12.91 17.14 -10.68
C GLU A 55 -12.42 16.00 -9.79
N LEU A 56 -13.19 15.73 -8.74
CA LEU A 56 -13.08 14.49 -8.01
C LEU A 56 -13.78 13.39 -8.81
N MET A 57 -13.10 12.26 -8.97
CA MET A 57 -13.66 11.07 -9.57
C MET A 57 -13.29 9.84 -8.78
N ILE A 58 -14.06 8.78 -8.98
CA ILE A 58 -13.78 7.45 -8.43
C ILE A 58 -13.38 6.55 -9.59
N LEU A 59 -12.22 5.92 -9.43
CA LEU A 59 -11.66 4.99 -10.38
C LEU A 59 -11.77 3.58 -9.78
N PRO A 60 -12.42 2.63 -10.47
CA PRO A 60 -12.30 1.23 -10.10
C PRO A 60 -10.83 0.81 -10.17
N GLY A 61 -10.40 -0.03 -9.24
CA GLY A 61 -9.05 -0.56 -9.23
C GLY A 61 -8.83 -1.66 -10.28
N ASP A 62 -7.58 -2.04 -10.44
CA ASP A 62 -7.16 -2.98 -11.48
C ASP A 62 -7.68 -4.40 -11.23
N SER A 63 -7.94 -4.79 -9.97
CA SER A 63 -8.44 -6.14 -9.65
C SER A 63 -9.82 -6.35 -10.27
N LEU A 64 -10.70 -5.35 -10.22
CA LEU A 64 -12.02 -5.45 -10.87
C LEU A 64 -11.88 -5.71 -12.38
N TYR A 65 -11.03 -4.95 -13.08
CA TYR A 65 -10.85 -5.12 -14.52
C TYR A 65 -10.18 -6.44 -14.87
N ASN A 66 -9.15 -6.85 -14.12
CA ASN A 66 -8.45 -8.11 -14.32
C ASN A 66 -9.37 -9.32 -14.12
N ASN A 67 -10.24 -9.28 -13.10
CA ASN A 67 -11.23 -10.33 -12.86
C ASN A 67 -12.31 -10.36 -13.95
N LEU A 68 -12.56 -9.23 -14.62
CA LEU A 68 -13.48 -9.12 -15.76
C LEU A 68 -12.76 -9.23 -17.13
N ASP A 69 -11.50 -9.67 -17.15
CA ASP A 69 -10.73 -9.95 -18.37
C ASP A 69 -10.98 -11.37 -18.92
N VAL A 70 -11.97 -12.07 -18.37
CA VAL A 70 -12.51 -13.33 -18.91
C VAL A 70 -13.19 -13.16 -20.28
N PHE A 71 -13.43 -11.91 -20.69
CA PHE A 71 -14.11 -11.57 -21.93
C PHE A 71 -13.12 -11.25 -23.05
N GLN A 72 -13.26 -11.95 -24.18
CA GLN A 72 -12.74 -11.49 -25.46
C GLN A 72 -13.79 -10.60 -26.12
N VAL A 73 -13.39 -9.39 -26.50
CA VAL A 73 -14.27 -8.41 -27.17
C VAL A 73 -13.80 -8.22 -28.60
N ASN A 74 -14.63 -8.63 -29.56
CA ASN A 74 -14.34 -8.55 -30.99
C ASN A 74 -15.32 -7.59 -31.68
N ASP A 75 -14.87 -6.91 -32.74
CA ASP A 75 -15.76 -6.15 -33.62
C ASP A 75 -16.38 -7.07 -34.67
N LEU A 76 -17.71 -7.08 -34.75
CA LEU A 76 -18.46 -7.78 -35.80
C LEU A 76 -19.04 -6.78 -36.77
N TYR A 77 -18.74 -6.95 -38.05
CA TYR A 77 -19.38 -6.20 -39.12
C TYR A 77 -20.87 -6.57 -39.22
N ILE A 78 -21.70 -5.55 -39.41
CA ILE A 78 -23.12 -5.66 -39.71
C ILE A 78 -23.40 -4.91 -41.00
N ASN A 79 -24.14 -5.53 -41.93
CA ASN A 79 -24.55 -4.88 -43.17
C ASN A 79 -25.47 -3.67 -42.88
N PRO A 80 -25.07 -2.44 -43.23
CA PRO A 80 -25.87 -1.23 -43.00
C PRO A 80 -27.25 -1.25 -43.66
N ASP A 81 -27.41 -1.96 -44.78
CA ASP A 81 -28.70 -2.06 -45.49
C ASP A 81 -29.69 -3.02 -44.81
N LYS A 82 -29.21 -3.84 -43.86
CA LYS A 82 -29.96 -4.93 -43.23
C LYS A 82 -29.76 -5.02 -41.71
N ILE A 83 -29.52 -3.88 -41.06
CA ILE A 83 -29.17 -3.79 -39.65
C ILE A 83 -30.10 -4.62 -38.76
N ILE A 84 -31.42 -4.41 -38.86
CA ILE A 84 -32.39 -5.08 -37.99
C ILE A 84 -32.35 -6.60 -38.18
N GLU A 85 -32.32 -7.07 -39.44
CA GLU A 85 -32.28 -8.49 -39.78
C GLU A 85 -31.00 -9.16 -39.25
N GLU A 86 -29.85 -8.50 -39.42
CA GLU A 86 -28.57 -9.03 -38.96
C GLU A 86 -28.44 -9.04 -37.44
N LEU A 87 -28.89 -7.98 -36.74
CA LEU A 87 -28.91 -7.96 -35.27
C LEU A 87 -29.81 -9.07 -34.71
N ILE A 88 -31.00 -9.26 -35.27
CA ILE A 88 -31.90 -10.37 -34.91
C ILE A 88 -31.22 -11.73 -35.15
N SER A 89 -30.54 -11.88 -36.29
CA SER A 89 -29.79 -13.11 -36.58
C SER A 89 -28.69 -13.39 -35.55
N LYS A 90 -27.95 -12.37 -35.11
CA LYS A 90 -26.92 -12.54 -34.06
C LYS A 90 -27.54 -12.92 -32.72
N LEU A 91 -28.62 -12.28 -32.31
CA LEU A 91 -29.34 -12.63 -31.08
C LEU A 91 -29.90 -14.05 -31.15
N ASN A 92 -30.39 -14.49 -32.31
CA ASN A 92 -30.84 -15.88 -32.52
C ASN A 92 -29.72 -16.92 -32.36
N MET A 93 -28.46 -16.52 -32.57
CA MET A 93 -27.26 -17.34 -32.33
C MET A 93 -26.71 -17.25 -30.90
N ASP A 94 -27.44 -16.60 -29.99
CA ASP A 94 -27.02 -16.34 -28.59
C ASP A 94 -25.74 -15.48 -28.48
N CYS A 95 -25.45 -14.67 -29.51
CA CYS A 95 -24.34 -13.72 -29.46
C CYS A 95 -24.66 -12.57 -28.47
N CYS A 96 -23.74 -12.31 -27.54
CA CYS A 96 -23.80 -11.15 -26.65
C CYS A 96 -23.22 -9.94 -27.39
N ILE A 97 -24.08 -9.03 -27.86
CA ILE A 97 -23.67 -7.90 -28.71
C ILE A 97 -24.04 -6.54 -28.11
N SER A 98 -23.14 -5.57 -28.25
CA SER A 98 -23.37 -4.18 -27.86
C SER A 98 -23.22 -3.24 -29.06
N VAL A 99 -24.24 -2.42 -29.29
CA VAL A 99 -24.34 -1.49 -30.43
C VAL A 99 -23.83 -0.11 -30.03
N LEU A 100 -23.03 0.53 -30.89
CA LEU A 100 -22.63 1.92 -30.67
C LEU A 100 -23.74 2.86 -31.14
N VAL A 101 -24.27 3.66 -30.22
CA VAL A 101 -25.42 4.53 -30.46
C VAL A 101 -25.20 5.94 -29.94
N ASP A 102 -25.85 6.91 -30.58
CA ASP A 102 -26.09 8.24 -30.04
C ASP A 102 -27.28 8.21 -29.08
N LEU A 103 -27.03 8.61 -27.83
CA LEU A 103 -28.05 8.65 -26.79
C LEU A 103 -29.15 9.69 -27.03
N TYR A 104 -28.96 10.64 -27.95
CA TYR A 104 -29.94 11.69 -28.23
C TYR A 104 -31.31 11.15 -28.68
N ASN A 105 -31.32 10.13 -29.56
CA ASN A 105 -32.52 9.46 -30.09
C ASN A 105 -32.73 8.04 -29.54
N TRP A 106 -32.01 7.65 -28.48
CA TRP A 106 -31.95 6.26 -28.04
C TRP A 106 -33.20 5.82 -27.25
N LEU A 107 -33.41 6.41 -26.07
CA LEU A 107 -34.48 6.02 -25.14
C LEU A 107 -35.25 7.25 -24.63
N PRO A 108 -36.58 7.33 -24.84
CA PRO A 108 -37.42 8.47 -24.38
C PRO A 108 -37.33 8.80 -22.89
N HIS A 109 -37.04 7.80 -22.05
CA HIS A 109 -36.94 7.94 -20.60
C HIS A 109 -35.49 8.07 -20.11
N SER A 110 -34.52 8.30 -21.00
CA SER A 110 -33.13 8.55 -20.62
C SER A 110 -32.90 10.03 -20.31
N VAL A 111 -31.95 10.31 -19.42
CA VAL A 111 -31.51 11.67 -19.09
C VAL A 111 -30.99 12.44 -20.31
N ASN A 112 -30.50 11.74 -21.34
CA ASN A 112 -29.91 12.33 -22.54
C ASN A 112 -30.89 12.51 -23.72
N TRP A 113 -32.12 11.98 -23.60
CA TRP A 113 -33.12 12.04 -24.67
C TRP A 113 -33.38 13.48 -25.13
N GLN A 114 -33.14 13.73 -26.41
CA GLN A 114 -33.31 15.04 -27.05
C GLN A 114 -32.55 16.19 -26.36
N LYS A 115 -31.45 15.87 -25.65
CA LYS A 115 -30.65 16.84 -24.90
C LYS A 115 -29.18 16.81 -25.30
N ASN A 116 -28.54 15.65 -25.22
CA ASN A 116 -27.10 15.53 -25.38
C ASN A 116 -26.75 14.47 -26.44
N HIS A 117 -25.81 14.81 -27.32
CA HIS A 117 -25.22 13.88 -28.27
C HIS A 117 -24.02 13.18 -27.63
N TYR A 118 -24.24 11.95 -27.15
CA TYR A 118 -23.20 11.13 -26.55
C TYR A 118 -23.19 9.76 -27.19
N HIS A 119 -22.02 9.38 -27.69
CA HIS A 119 -21.81 8.05 -28.26
C HIS A 119 -21.58 7.04 -27.14
N HIS A 120 -22.39 5.98 -27.12
CA HIS A 120 -22.31 4.96 -26.10
C HIS A 120 -22.61 3.57 -26.67
N HIS A 121 -21.84 2.57 -26.22
CA HIS A 121 -22.21 1.16 -26.39
C HIS A 121 -23.42 0.78 -25.52
N ARG A 122 -24.37 0.03 -26.10
CA ARG A 122 -25.59 -0.48 -25.43
C ARG A 122 -25.79 -1.97 -25.72
N LEU A 123 -25.81 -2.77 -24.67
CA LEU A 123 -25.96 -4.22 -24.75
C LEU A 123 -27.38 -4.61 -25.12
N LEU A 124 -27.55 -5.34 -26.23
CA LEU A 124 -28.83 -5.93 -26.63
C LEU A 124 -29.00 -7.30 -25.98
N VAL A 125 -30.12 -7.50 -25.30
CA VAL A 125 -30.47 -8.73 -24.57
C VAL A 125 -31.66 -9.47 -25.15
N GLY A 126 -32.25 -8.97 -26.25
CA GLY A 126 -33.31 -9.68 -26.96
C GLY A 126 -34.05 -8.81 -27.96
N TYR A 127 -35.11 -9.37 -28.55
CA TYR A 127 -36.03 -8.63 -29.43
C TYR A 127 -37.45 -9.22 -29.42
N ASP A 128 -38.40 -8.41 -29.88
CA ASP A 128 -39.78 -8.78 -30.16
C ASP A 128 -40.16 -8.15 -31.51
N SER A 129 -40.16 -8.98 -32.57
CA SER A 129 -40.43 -8.51 -33.93
C SER A 129 -41.87 -8.07 -34.12
N ASP A 130 -42.81 -8.61 -33.34
CA ASP A 130 -44.24 -8.31 -33.48
C ASP A 130 -44.52 -6.90 -32.93
N ARG A 131 -43.80 -6.51 -31.88
CA ARG A 131 -43.81 -5.16 -31.32
C ARG A 131 -42.76 -4.22 -31.94
N GLN A 132 -41.90 -4.73 -32.81
CA GLN A 132 -40.78 -4.00 -33.42
C GLN A 132 -39.85 -3.32 -32.40
N VAL A 133 -39.46 -4.05 -31.35
CA VAL A 133 -38.55 -3.56 -30.30
C VAL A 133 -37.37 -4.50 -30.08
N PHE A 134 -36.23 -3.92 -29.72
CA PHE A 134 -35.13 -4.61 -29.04
C PHE A 134 -35.22 -4.36 -27.55
N PHE A 135 -34.67 -5.31 -26.78
CA PHE A 135 -34.46 -5.17 -25.34
C PHE A 135 -33.00 -4.88 -25.10
N THR A 136 -32.72 -3.86 -24.30
CA THR A 136 -31.38 -3.35 -24.05
C THR A 136 -31.17 -3.16 -22.56
N LEU A 137 -29.95 -3.36 -22.09
CA LEU A 137 -29.54 -2.88 -20.76
C LEU A 137 -28.90 -1.49 -20.90
N GLY A 138 -29.13 -0.63 -19.92
CA GLY A 138 -28.48 0.66 -19.86
C GLY A 138 -29.08 1.60 -18.82
N ASP A 139 -28.45 2.78 -18.70
CA ASP A 139 -28.86 3.78 -17.72
C ASP A 139 -30.12 4.54 -18.17
N THR A 140 -31.17 4.43 -17.37
CA THR A 140 -32.38 5.25 -17.44
C THR A 140 -32.42 6.25 -16.28
N VAL A 141 -33.47 7.06 -16.22
CA VAL A 141 -33.73 7.89 -15.02
C VAL A 141 -33.92 7.08 -13.73
N ASN A 142 -34.26 5.79 -13.83
CA ASN A 142 -34.50 4.91 -12.68
C ASN A 142 -33.25 4.13 -12.24
N GLY A 143 -32.18 4.12 -13.04
CA GLY A 143 -30.97 3.35 -12.78
C GLY A 143 -30.55 2.51 -13.99
N TYR A 144 -29.67 1.53 -13.76
CA TYR A 144 -29.26 0.58 -14.78
C TYR A 144 -30.28 -0.58 -14.82
N GLU A 145 -31.09 -0.67 -15.88
CA GLU A 145 -32.19 -1.63 -15.98
C GLU A 145 -32.40 -2.15 -17.42
N GLU A 146 -33.27 -3.15 -17.60
CA GLU A 146 -33.75 -3.54 -18.93
C GLU A 146 -34.75 -2.49 -19.44
N SER A 147 -34.59 -2.07 -20.70
CA SER A 147 -35.48 -1.15 -21.39
C SER A 147 -35.80 -1.64 -22.79
N GLU A 148 -36.88 -1.10 -23.35
CA GLU A 148 -37.30 -1.36 -24.72
C GLU A 148 -36.90 -0.20 -25.64
N VAL A 149 -36.31 -0.50 -26.78
CA VAL A 149 -36.01 0.46 -27.84
C VAL A 149 -36.69 0.02 -29.14
N SER A 150 -37.44 0.91 -29.78
CA SER A 150 -38.06 0.61 -31.07
C SER A 150 -37.00 0.44 -32.16
N PHE A 151 -37.32 -0.33 -33.20
CA PHE A 151 -36.44 -0.48 -34.36
C PHE A 151 -36.13 0.87 -35.01
N GLU A 152 -37.12 1.76 -35.08
CA GLU A 152 -36.96 3.13 -35.59
C GLU A 152 -35.95 3.93 -34.75
N ASN A 153 -36.10 3.95 -33.42
CA ASN A 153 -35.18 4.69 -32.54
C ASN A 153 -33.76 4.13 -32.63
N LEU A 154 -33.61 2.81 -32.68
CA LEU A 154 -32.29 2.20 -32.86
C LEU A 154 -31.64 2.65 -34.16
N LEU A 155 -32.36 2.64 -35.29
CA LEU A 155 -31.82 3.10 -36.58
C LEU A 155 -31.45 4.59 -36.55
N ASN A 156 -32.28 5.43 -35.92
CA ASN A 156 -32.03 6.87 -35.76
C ASN A 156 -30.88 7.20 -34.80
N SER A 157 -30.40 6.22 -34.05
CA SER A 157 -29.32 6.36 -33.08
C SER A 157 -28.02 5.69 -33.50
N ILE A 158 -28.00 4.84 -34.53
CA ILE A 158 -26.77 4.12 -34.89
C ILE A 158 -25.68 5.07 -35.39
N ILE A 159 -24.46 4.82 -34.92
CA ILE A 159 -23.26 5.49 -35.42
C ILE A 159 -22.57 4.60 -36.45
N LEU A 160 -22.44 5.11 -37.68
CA LEU A 160 -21.66 4.48 -38.76
C LEU A 160 -20.23 5.04 -38.76
N ASN A 161 -19.25 4.18 -39.03
CA ASN A 161 -17.86 4.56 -39.24
C ASN A 161 -17.47 4.31 -40.70
N GLU A 162 -17.28 5.37 -41.48
CA GLU A 162 -17.02 5.29 -42.93
C GLU A 162 -18.05 4.40 -43.67
N ASP A 163 -19.34 4.67 -43.43
CA ASP A 163 -20.48 3.89 -43.96
C ASP A 163 -20.51 2.42 -43.54
N LYS A 164 -19.68 2.00 -42.59
CA LYS A 164 -19.68 0.65 -42.02
C LYS A 164 -20.28 0.66 -40.63
N PHE A 165 -21.04 -0.39 -40.32
CA PHE A 165 -21.58 -0.60 -38.98
C PHE A 165 -20.86 -1.77 -38.31
N PHE A 166 -20.38 -1.54 -37.10
CA PHE A 166 -19.73 -2.56 -36.27
C PHE A 166 -20.39 -2.63 -34.91
N VAL A 167 -20.52 -3.85 -34.39
CA VAL A 167 -21.00 -4.11 -33.04
C VAL A 167 -19.91 -4.80 -32.23
N LYS A 168 -19.84 -4.51 -30.93
CA LYS A 168 -18.96 -5.23 -30.01
C LYS A 168 -19.60 -6.57 -29.69
N HIS A 169 -18.87 -7.65 -29.88
CA HIS A 169 -19.28 -9.01 -29.55
C HIS A 169 -18.44 -9.53 -28.39
N TYR A 170 -19.13 -9.86 -27.29
CA TYR A 170 -18.54 -10.40 -26.09
C TYR A 170 -18.57 -11.92 -26.15
N THR A 171 -17.39 -12.52 -26.03
CA THR A 171 -17.19 -13.97 -26.00
C THR A 171 -16.39 -14.35 -24.77
N PHE A 172 -16.74 -15.47 -24.14
CA PHE A 172 -16.07 -16.02 -22.97
C PHE A 172 -16.27 -17.55 -22.98
N ASP A 173 -15.41 -18.27 -22.27
CA ASP A 173 -15.54 -19.72 -22.16
C ASP A 173 -16.82 -20.09 -21.42
N LYS A 174 -17.58 -21.05 -21.96
CA LYS A 174 -18.87 -21.49 -21.37
C LYS A 174 -18.71 -22.09 -19.97
N THR A 175 -17.53 -22.60 -19.64
CA THR A 175 -17.17 -23.07 -18.30
C THR A 175 -16.38 -21.98 -17.60
N VAL A 176 -17.10 -21.01 -17.03
CA VAL A 176 -16.51 -19.95 -16.21
C VAL A 176 -16.16 -20.54 -14.84
N THR A 177 -14.93 -20.37 -14.39
CA THR A 177 -14.52 -20.76 -13.04
C THR A 177 -15.22 -19.86 -12.02
N PRO A 178 -15.85 -20.41 -10.95
CA PRO A 178 -16.46 -19.60 -9.91
C PRO A 178 -15.48 -18.59 -9.31
N TYR A 179 -15.93 -17.34 -9.17
CA TYR A 179 -15.15 -16.28 -8.57
C TYR A 179 -15.10 -16.44 -7.04
N SER A 180 -13.92 -16.22 -6.47
CA SER A 180 -13.73 -16.15 -5.03
C SER A 180 -12.80 -14.98 -4.73
N TYR A 181 -13.21 -14.13 -3.80
CA TYR A 181 -12.36 -13.05 -3.33
C TYR A 181 -11.49 -13.50 -2.17
N SER A 182 -10.33 -12.87 -2.00
CA SER A 182 -9.49 -13.07 -0.82
C SER A 182 -9.76 -12.01 0.24
N PHE A 183 -9.81 -12.43 1.49
CA PHE A 183 -9.86 -11.50 2.61
C PHE A 183 -8.65 -10.55 2.66
N GLN A 184 -7.47 -11.03 2.23
CA GLN A 184 -6.27 -10.19 2.15
C GLN A 184 -6.48 -9.03 1.18
N GLU A 185 -7.20 -9.24 0.08
CA GLU A 185 -7.52 -8.18 -0.87
C GLU A 185 -8.39 -7.12 -0.20
N VAL A 186 -9.46 -7.53 0.48
CA VAL A 186 -10.35 -6.61 1.22
C VAL A 186 -9.56 -5.77 2.23
N TYR A 187 -8.68 -6.41 2.99
CA TYR A 187 -7.85 -5.73 3.98
C TYR A 187 -6.85 -4.76 3.35
N ARG A 188 -6.12 -5.20 2.32
CA ARG A 188 -5.17 -4.36 1.57
C ARG A 188 -5.88 -3.14 0.99
N PHE A 189 -6.99 -3.34 0.31
CA PHE A 189 -7.76 -2.26 -0.30
C PHE A 189 -8.33 -1.29 0.75
N ALA A 190 -8.72 -1.78 1.93
CA ALA A 190 -9.15 -0.90 3.02
C ALA A 190 -8.00 0.00 3.53
N LYS A 191 -6.77 -0.54 3.61
CA LYS A 191 -5.57 0.24 3.96
C LYS A 191 -5.29 1.32 2.90
N GLU A 192 -5.28 0.92 1.64
CA GLU A 192 -5.02 1.81 0.51
C GLU A 192 -6.09 2.92 0.39
N LEU A 193 -7.37 2.58 0.57
CA LEU A 193 -8.47 3.55 0.58
C LEU A 193 -8.34 4.57 1.71
N LYS A 194 -8.02 4.10 2.92
CA LYS A 194 -7.77 4.98 4.06
C LYS A 194 -6.65 5.99 3.75
N GLU A 195 -5.53 5.52 3.20
CA GLU A 195 -4.40 6.38 2.83
C GLU A 195 -4.76 7.34 1.69
N ASN A 196 -5.47 6.84 0.67
CA ASN A 196 -5.96 7.64 -0.47
C ASN A 196 -6.90 8.76 -0.01
N LEU A 197 -7.86 8.45 0.85
CA LEU A 197 -8.79 9.44 1.42
C LEU A 197 -8.06 10.48 2.26
N ASN A 198 -7.12 10.06 3.12
CA ASN A 198 -6.34 10.98 3.95
C ASN A 198 -5.60 12.04 3.12
N CYS A 199 -5.06 11.66 1.96
CA CYS A 199 -4.40 12.60 1.04
C CYS A 199 -5.36 13.62 0.41
N LEU A 200 -6.65 13.31 0.35
CA LEU A 200 -7.67 14.17 -0.24
C LEU A 200 -8.34 15.08 0.80
N LEU A 201 -8.32 14.69 2.08
CA LEU A 201 -8.82 15.52 3.16
C LEU A 201 -8.15 16.89 3.12
N TYR A 202 -8.94 17.94 3.31
CA TYR A 202 -8.50 19.34 3.30
C TYR A 202 -8.02 19.86 1.94
N SER A 203 -8.11 19.07 0.88
CA SER A 203 -7.88 19.55 -0.49
C SER A 203 -9.13 20.19 -1.07
N ARG A 204 -8.97 21.20 -1.94
CA ARG A 204 -10.07 21.70 -2.78
C ARG A 204 -10.29 20.72 -3.92
N THR A 205 -11.34 19.90 -3.82
CA THR A 205 -11.60 18.81 -4.77
C THR A 205 -12.27 19.27 -6.06
N TRP A 206 -13.14 20.30 -5.97
CA TRP A 206 -13.93 20.81 -7.08
C TRP A 206 -13.53 22.23 -7.47
N ILE A 207 -13.18 22.39 -8.75
CA ILE A 207 -13.10 23.67 -9.47
C ILE A 207 -13.83 23.43 -10.79
N VAL A 208 -15.06 23.94 -10.88
CA VAL A 208 -15.96 23.70 -12.02
C VAL A 208 -16.30 25.05 -12.65
N PRO A 209 -15.65 25.41 -13.77
CA PRO A 209 -16.07 26.45 -14.69
C PRO A 209 -17.58 26.44 -15.02
N ASP A 210 -18.12 27.61 -15.31
CA ASP A 210 -19.54 27.80 -15.61
C ASP A 210 -19.98 27.15 -16.95
N ASP A 211 -19.04 26.82 -17.84
CA ASP A 211 -19.27 26.18 -19.15
C ASP A 211 -19.24 24.64 -19.10
N ILE A 212 -18.99 24.04 -17.93
CA ILE A 212 -18.99 22.59 -17.79
C ILE A 212 -20.39 22.06 -17.56
N ASP A 213 -20.75 21.00 -18.28
CA ASP A 213 -22.00 20.27 -18.12
C ASP A 213 -22.16 19.72 -16.68
N PRO A 214 -23.17 20.19 -15.91
CA PRO A 214 -23.48 19.68 -14.58
C PRO A 214 -23.70 18.16 -14.52
N LEU A 215 -24.14 17.53 -15.62
CA LEU A 215 -24.31 16.08 -15.74
C LEU A 215 -23.03 15.33 -15.41
N ARG A 216 -21.87 15.87 -15.81
CA ARG A 216 -20.58 15.28 -15.47
C ARG A 216 -20.36 15.23 -13.97
N VAL A 217 -20.67 16.32 -13.26
CA VAL A 217 -20.48 16.44 -11.80
C VAL A 217 -21.41 15.49 -11.05
N TYR A 218 -22.72 15.52 -11.33
CA TYR A 218 -23.66 14.65 -10.59
C TYR A 218 -23.56 13.17 -11.00
N THR A 219 -22.96 12.85 -12.15
CA THR A 219 -22.59 11.47 -12.51
C THR A 219 -21.50 10.94 -11.57
N GLN A 220 -20.45 11.71 -11.28
CA GLN A 220 -19.43 11.29 -10.30
C GLN A 220 -20.03 11.14 -8.90
N VAL A 221 -20.84 12.12 -8.48
CA VAL A 221 -21.53 12.06 -7.17
C VAL A 221 -22.44 10.84 -7.07
N THR A 222 -23.08 10.43 -8.18
CA THR A 222 -23.85 9.17 -8.23
C THR A 222 -22.97 7.97 -7.95
N LYS A 223 -21.78 7.88 -8.56
CA LYS A 223 -20.83 6.79 -8.28
C LYS A 223 -20.38 6.75 -6.83
N PHE A 224 -20.17 7.91 -6.20
CA PHE A 224 -19.76 7.98 -4.79
C PHE A 224 -20.86 7.45 -3.86
N ALA A 225 -22.12 7.80 -4.15
CA ALA A 225 -23.27 7.26 -3.43
C ALA A 225 -23.36 5.74 -3.64
N ASP A 226 -23.37 5.29 -4.90
CA ASP A 226 -23.51 3.89 -5.26
C ASP A 226 -22.38 3.00 -4.72
N ARG A 227 -21.17 3.55 -4.57
CA ARG A 227 -20.07 2.88 -3.88
C ARG A 227 -20.40 2.49 -2.44
N GLN A 228 -21.23 3.26 -1.74
CA GLN A 228 -21.64 2.93 -0.37
C GLN A 228 -22.65 1.77 -0.32
N LYS A 229 -23.48 1.61 -1.36
CA LYS A 229 -24.32 0.41 -1.51
C LYS A 229 -23.44 -0.82 -1.67
N ALA A 230 -22.46 -0.73 -2.55
CA ALA A 230 -21.50 -1.80 -2.80
C ALA A 230 -20.68 -2.15 -1.55
N ASN A 231 -20.24 -1.14 -0.77
CA ASN A 231 -19.59 -1.37 0.53
C ASN A 231 -20.52 -2.08 1.52
N SER A 232 -21.81 -1.73 1.56
CA SER A 232 -22.81 -2.41 2.40
C SER A 232 -23.00 -3.88 2.02
N MET A 233 -22.96 -4.19 0.72
CA MET A 233 -23.04 -5.56 0.20
C MET A 233 -21.77 -6.37 0.50
N LEU A 234 -20.59 -5.73 0.40
CA LEU A 234 -19.34 -6.34 0.82
C LEU A 234 -19.36 -6.71 2.32
N LEU A 235 -19.90 -5.84 3.17
CA LEU A 235 -20.05 -6.12 4.60
C LEU A 235 -20.95 -7.33 4.88
N GLU A 236 -22.06 -7.48 4.14
CA GLU A 236 -22.91 -8.67 4.22
C GLU A 236 -22.15 -9.94 3.84
N LYS A 237 -21.32 -9.87 2.79
CA LYS A 237 -20.54 -11.01 2.33
C LYS A 237 -19.47 -11.40 3.36
N ILE A 238 -18.73 -10.42 3.88
CA ILE A 238 -17.72 -10.60 4.93
C ILE A 238 -18.34 -11.14 6.23
N LYS A 239 -19.56 -10.69 6.58
CA LYS A 239 -20.33 -11.22 7.71
C LYS A 239 -20.69 -12.69 7.50
N THR A 240 -21.21 -13.02 6.32
CA THR A 240 -21.58 -14.40 5.94
C THR A 240 -20.38 -15.35 6.01
N ASP A 241 -19.20 -14.85 5.65
CA ASP A 241 -17.95 -15.61 5.69
C ASP A 241 -17.32 -15.62 7.11
N GLY A 242 -18.02 -15.07 8.11
CA GLY A 242 -17.68 -15.17 9.55
C GLY A 242 -16.63 -14.17 10.03
N LEU A 243 -16.26 -13.18 9.22
CA LEU A 243 -15.17 -12.27 9.51
C LEU A 243 -15.61 -11.07 10.38
N ILE A 244 -16.87 -10.64 10.28
CA ILE A 244 -17.47 -9.64 11.18
C ILE A 244 -18.73 -10.19 11.83
N THR A 245 -19.04 -9.73 13.05
CA THR A 245 -20.28 -10.12 13.72
C THR A 245 -21.48 -9.41 13.09
N ASN A 246 -22.69 -9.92 13.36
CA ASN A 246 -23.93 -9.25 12.94
C ASN A 246 -24.00 -7.80 13.44
N GLU A 247 -23.61 -7.57 14.70
CA GLU A 247 -23.58 -6.23 15.30
C GLU A 247 -22.60 -5.29 14.59
N GLN A 248 -21.37 -5.76 14.32
CA GLN A 248 -20.37 -4.99 13.58
C GLN A 248 -20.84 -4.65 12.17
N CYS A 249 -21.45 -5.61 11.48
CA CYS A 249 -22.01 -5.40 10.15
C CYS A 249 -23.09 -4.31 10.17
N SER A 250 -24.04 -4.39 11.11
CA SER A 250 -25.11 -3.39 11.26
C SER A 250 -24.57 -1.99 11.53
N ILE A 251 -23.57 -1.85 12.41
CA ILE A 251 -22.92 -0.56 12.70
C ILE A 251 -22.31 0.03 11.42
N PHE A 252 -21.51 -0.76 10.71
CA PHE A 252 -20.84 -0.30 9.50
C PHE A 252 -21.82 0.04 8.36
N GLN A 253 -22.90 -0.73 8.20
CA GLN A 253 -23.94 -0.44 7.22
C GLN A 253 -24.69 0.86 7.50
N GLU A 254 -24.97 1.18 8.77
CA GLU A 254 -25.59 2.47 9.11
C GLU A 254 -24.65 3.64 8.79
N ILE A 255 -23.33 3.46 8.92
CA ILE A 255 -22.35 4.46 8.47
C ILE A 255 -22.36 4.59 6.93
N CYS A 256 -22.32 3.48 6.18
CA CYS A 256 -22.43 3.51 4.72
C CYS A 256 -23.72 4.21 4.25
N LYS A 257 -24.85 3.96 4.92
CA LYS A 257 -26.14 4.61 4.66
C LYS A 257 -26.11 6.11 4.98
N SER A 258 -25.44 6.50 6.05
CA SER A 258 -25.20 7.91 6.39
C SER A 258 -24.42 8.64 5.29
N ILE A 259 -23.32 8.03 4.81
CA ILE A 259 -22.49 8.57 3.72
C ILE A 259 -23.29 8.62 2.41
N PHE A 260 -24.01 7.54 2.07
CA PHE A 260 -24.91 7.46 0.91
C PHE A 260 -25.92 8.62 0.88
N ASN A 261 -26.55 8.90 2.03
CA ASN A 261 -27.54 9.97 2.14
C ASN A 261 -26.92 11.35 1.90
N LYS A 262 -25.69 11.59 2.39
CA LYS A 262 -24.97 12.85 2.14
C LYS A 262 -24.70 13.06 0.65
N TRP A 263 -24.20 12.03 -0.04
CA TRP A 263 -24.00 12.09 -1.49
C TRP A 263 -25.31 12.25 -2.26
N SER A 264 -26.38 11.57 -1.83
CA SER A 264 -27.70 11.65 -2.46
C SER A 264 -28.34 13.03 -2.33
N ILE A 265 -28.22 13.68 -1.17
CA ILE A 265 -28.66 15.07 -0.96
C ILE A 265 -27.90 16.02 -1.88
N LEU A 266 -26.58 15.85 -1.98
CA LEU A 266 -25.74 16.66 -2.87
C LEU A 266 -26.14 16.46 -4.33
N LYS A 267 -26.32 15.21 -4.77
CA LYS A 267 -26.81 14.86 -6.11
C LYS A 267 -28.14 15.57 -6.43
N GLY A 268 -29.11 15.50 -5.51
CA GLY A 268 -30.42 16.15 -5.70
C GLY A 268 -30.32 17.66 -5.85
N LYS A 269 -29.40 18.30 -5.12
CA LYS A 269 -29.12 19.75 -5.28
C LYS A 269 -28.49 20.08 -6.63
N LEU A 270 -27.52 19.28 -7.08
CA LEU A 270 -26.87 19.46 -8.39
C LEU A 270 -27.87 19.32 -9.55
N ILE A 271 -28.70 18.27 -9.52
CA ILE A 271 -29.76 18.06 -10.53
C ILE A 271 -30.76 19.22 -10.52
N LYS A 272 -31.16 19.70 -9.34
CA LYS A 272 -32.08 20.84 -9.24
C LYS A 272 -31.47 22.12 -9.81
N ALA A 273 -30.18 22.37 -9.56
CA ALA A 273 -29.47 23.51 -10.13
C ALA A 273 -29.40 23.42 -11.66
N ASP A 274 -29.08 22.23 -12.20
CA ASP A 274 -29.06 21.95 -13.63
C ASP A 274 -30.42 22.21 -14.31
N ILE A 275 -31.50 21.60 -13.78
CA ILE A 275 -32.87 21.78 -14.29
C ILE A 275 -33.27 23.27 -14.34
N LYS A 276 -32.88 24.03 -13.33
CA LYS A 276 -33.20 25.46 -13.23
C LYS A 276 -32.19 26.38 -13.92
N ARG A 277 -31.09 25.84 -14.44
CA ARG A 277 -29.95 26.60 -14.98
C ARG A 277 -29.38 27.60 -13.97
N GLU A 278 -29.37 27.21 -12.69
CA GLU A 278 -28.74 27.98 -11.60
C GLU A 278 -27.23 27.68 -11.57
N ARG A 279 -26.42 28.69 -11.22
CA ARG A 279 -24.97 28.51 -11.06
C ARG A 279 -24.69 27.53 -9.91
N LEU A 280 -23.74 26.62 -10.11
CA LEU A 280 -23.32 25.68 -9.07
C LEU A 280 -22.59 26.43 -7.94
N ASP A 281 -23.05 26.21 -6.70
CA ASP A 281 -22.36 26.67 -5.51
C ASP A 281 -21.15 25.75 -5.23
N ILE A 282 -19.99 26.15 -5.76
CA ILE A 282 -18.75 25.37 -5.68
C ILE A 282 -18.22 25.25 -4.24
N ASP A 283 -18.46 26.25 -3.41
CA ASP A 283 -18.01 26.22 -2.01
C ASP A 283 -18.87 25.24 -1.20
N TYR A 284 -20.19 25.26 -1.41
CA TYR A 284 -21.08 24.25 -0.85
C TYR A 284 -20.77 22.83 -1.35
N LEU A 285 -20.43 22.69 -2.63
CA LEU A 285 -20.02 21.41 -3.22
C LEU A 285 -18.75 20.86 -2.57
N ASN A 286 -17.70 21.69 -2.43
CA ASN A 286 -16.47 21.31 -1.74
C ASN A 286 -16.71 20.98 -0.26
N LEU A 287 -17.49 21.80 0.46
CA LEU A 287 -17.82 21.56 1.86
C LEU A 287 -18.55 20.22 2.05
N SER A 288 -19.59 19.98 1.26
CA SER A 288 -20.39 18.73 1.33
C SER A 288 -19.56 17.50 0.97
N THR A 289 -18.68 17.63 -0.04
CA THR A 289 -17.73 16.59 -0.43
C THR A 289 -16.78 16.26 0.72
N ASN A 290 -16.16 17.27 1.35
CA ASN A 290 -15.24 17.07 2.47
C ASN A 290 -15.91 16.39 3.67
N VAL A 291 -17.16 16.75 3.99
CA VAL A 291 -17.90 16.10 5.08
C VAL A 291 -18.13 14.61 4.77
N ALA A 292 -18.55 14.28 3.55
CA ALA A 292 -18.78 12.88 3.16
C ALA A 292 -17.48 12.07 3.10
N LEU A 293 -16.40 12.62 2.52
CA LEU A 293 -15.09 11.94 2.46
C LEU A 293 -14.48 11.75 3.85
N ASN A 294 -14.66 12.70 4.77
CA ASN A 294 -14.16 12.57 6.13
C ASN A 294 -14.88 11.45 6.91
N GLU A 295 -16.20 11.32 6.73
CA GLU A 295 -16.95 10.21 7.31
C GLU A 295 -16.58 8.87 6.69
N GLU A 296 -16.35 8.81 5.37
CA GLU A 296 -15.85 7.60 4.70
C GLU A 296 -14.43 7.24 5.16
N TYR A 297 -13.56 8.22 5.38
CA TYR A 297 -12.23 8.01 5.96
C TYR A 297 -12.31 7.41 7.37
N SER A 298 -13.15 7.97 8.24
CA SER A 298 -13.39 7.43 9.58
C SER A 298 -13.93 6.00 9.51
N PHE A 299 -14.90 5.74 8.62
CA PHE A 299 -15.41 4.39 8.37
C PHE A 299 -14.30 3.40 8.03
N TRP A 300 -13.42 3.72 7.08
CA TRP A 300 -12.33 2.84 6.70
C TRP A 300 -11.27 2.69 7.79
N CYS A 301 -11.05 3.70 8.63
CA CYS A 301 -10.20 3.57 9.82
C CYS A 301 -10.80 2.57 10.82
N ASP A 302 -12.08 2.70 11.14
CA ASP A 302 -12.78 1.82 12.09
C ASP A 302 -12.87 0.39 11.55
N PHE A 303 -13.21 0.23 10.28
CA PHE A 303 -13.23 -1.07 9.61
C PHE A 303 -11.83 -1.71 9.63
N TYR A 304 -10.79 -0.98 9.21
CA TYR A 304 -9.41 -1.47 9.22
C TYR A 304 -8.96 -1.89 10.62
N ASN A 305 -9.24 -1.09 11.65
CA ASN A 305 -8.90 -1.40 13.04
C ASN A 305 -9.67 -2.60 13.56
N CYS A 306 -10.98 -2.68 13.29
CA CYS A 306 -11.83 -3.80 13.65
C CYS A 306 -11.29 -5.11 13.06
N ILE A 307 -11.00 -5.11 11.77
CA ILE A 307 -10.41 -6.24 11.07
C ILE A 307 -9.03 -6.57 11.67
N SER A 308 -8.13 -5.59 11.78
CA SER A 308 -6.78 -5.80 12.34
C SER A 308 -6.83 -6.44 13.73
N SER A 309 -7.81 -6.07 14.55
CA SER A 309 -7.97 -6.59 15.91
C SER A 309 -8.39 -8.07 15.98
N LYS A 310 -9.05 -8.59 14.93
CA LYS A 310 -9.52 -9.99 14.87
C LYS A 310 -8.42 -10.97 14.54
N PHE A 311 -7.40 -10.48 13.87
CA PHE A 311 -6.15 -11.16 13.60
C PHE A 311 -5.10 -10.45 14.44
N ALA A 312 -5.24 -10.52 15.76
CA ALA A 312 -4.20 -10.08 16.66
C ALA A 312 -2.95 -10.91 16.33
N ILE A 313 -2.02 -10.24 15.67
CA ILE A 313 -0.69 -10.75 15.45
C ILE A 313 0.09 -10.32 16.68
N GLU A 314 0.33 -11.27 17.57
CA GLU A 314 1.09 -11.02 18.79
C GLU A 314 2.51 -11.52 18.61
N LEU A 315 3.46 -10.73 19.08
CA LEU A 315 4.81 -11.20 19.29
C LEU A 315 4.83 -12.06 20.55
N ASP A 316 4.91 -13.37 20.39
CA ASP A 316 5.03 -14.28 21.53
C ASP A 316 6.39 -14.15 22.20
N SER A 317 7.46 -14.15 21.40
CA SER A 317 8.83 -14.01 21.90
C SER A 317 9.80 -13.63 20.80
N ILE A 318 10.85 -12.89 21.19
CA ILE A 318 12.08 -12.74 20.44
C ILE A 318 13.22 -13.30 21.27
N SER A 319 14.08 -14.10 20.64
CA SER A 319 15.31 -14.60 21.24
C SER A 319 16.46 -14.40 20.27
N TYR A 320 17.62 -14.10 20.84
CA TYR A 320 18.81 -13.80 20.07
C TYR A 320 20.04 -14.46 20.71
N GLU A 321 20.91 -15.01 19.87
CA GLU A 321 22.19 -15.60 20.26
C GLU A 321 23.28 -14.96 19.40
N LEU A 322 24.35 -14.51 20.05
CA LEU A 322 25.54 -14.01 19.37
C LEU A 322 26.42 -15.20 19.02
N ASP A 323 26.81 -15.32 17.75
CA ASP A 323 27.80 -16.31 17.34
C ASP A 323 29.24 -15.78 17.49
N GLU A 324 30.22 -16.65 17.26
CA GLU A 324 31.65 -16.35 17.36
C GLU A 324 32.16 -15.33 16.32
N PHE A 325 31.29 -14.87 15.41
CA PHE A 325 31.61 -13.95 14.31
C PHE A 325 30.77 -12.66 14.34
N ASP A 326 30.27 -12.29 15.52
CA ASP A 326 29.43 -11.11 15.73
C ASP A 326 28.13 -11.09 14.92
N LYS A 327 27.62 -12.26 14.52
CA LYS A 327 26.29 -12.37 13.89
C LYS A 327 25.26 -12.76 14.93
N TRP A 328 24.11 -12.12 14.86
CA TRP A 328 22.98 -12.43 15.70
C TRP A 328 22.10 -13.47 15.02
N SER A 329 22.02 -14.65 15.60
CA SER A 329 20.97 -15.61 15.28
C SER A 329 19.70 -15.18 15.99
N VAL A 330 18.69 -14.75 15.25
CA VAL A 330 17.43 -14.24 15.81
C VAL A 330 16.30 -15.21 15.49
N LYS A 331 15.55 -15.59 16.53
CA LYS A 331 14.32 -16.37 16.42
C LYS A 331 13.17 -15.49 16.89
N VAL A 332 12.24 -15.23 15.97
CA VAL A 332 11.00 -14.48 16.21
C VAL A 332 9.84 -15.46 16.18
N VAL A 333 9.04 -15.48 17.24
CA VAL A 333 7.82 -16.29 17.32
C VAL A 333 6.63 -15.36 17.32
N ILE A 334 5.75 -15.54 16.34
CA ILE A 334 4.57 -14.70 16.12
C ILE A 334 3.35 -15.60 16.20
N SER A 335 2.37 -15.22 16.99
CA SER A 335 1.10 -15.94 17.10
C SER A 335 0.01 -15.18 16.36
N TYR A 336 -0.90 -15.95 15.76
CA TYR A 336 -2.13 -15.47 15.16
C TYR A 336 -3.29 -15.88 16.07
N SER A 337 -4.14 -14.92 16.43
CA SER A 337 -5.41 -15.22 17.08
C SER A 337 -6.44 -15.74 16.08
N ASN A 338 -7.38 -16.59 16.54
CA ASN A 338 -8.57 -17.01 15.78
C ASN A 338 -8.30 -17.74 14.45
N VAL A 339 -7.23 -18.55 14.39
CA VAL A 339 -6.92 -19.42 13.24
C VAL A 339 -7.85 -20.63 13.21
N GLN A 340 -8.43 -20.96 12.05
CA GLN A 340 -9.18 -22.20 11.89
C GLN A 340 -8.22 -23.37 11.63
N GLY A 341 -7.85 -24.11 12.69
CA GLY A 341 -6.90 -25.21 12.59
C GLY A 341 -5.45 -24.72 12.63
N LYS A 342 -4.59 -25.27 11.77
CA LYS A 342 -3.17 -24.96 11.70
C LYS A 342 -2.85 -23.94 10.61
N LEU A 343 -1.74 -23.25 10.80
CA LEU A 343 -1.14 -22.38 9.80
C LEU A 343 -0.37 -23.21 8.75
N ASN A 344 -0.48 -22.79 7.51
CA ASN A 344 0.24 -23.31 6.36
C ASN A 344 0.98 -22.16 5.66
N ILE A 345 2.18 -22.41 5.14
CA ILE A 345 3.00 -21.40 4.44
C ILE A 345 3.11 -21.82 2.98
N VAL A 346 2.66 -20.94 2.08
CA VAL A 346 2.50 -21.26 0.66
C VAL A 346 3.78 -20.99 -0.16
N ASP A 347 4.75 -20.22 0.35
CA ASP A 347 6.05 -19.99 -0.32
C ASP A 347 7.19 -19.67 0.70
N GLY A 348 7.65 -20.70 1.40
CA GLY A 348 8.28 -20.68 2.72
C GLY A 348 9.47 -19.76 3.05
N LEU A 349 10.10 -19.07 2.10
CA LEU A 349 11.35 -18.31 2.36
C LEU A 349 11.43 -16.94 1.68
N ASN A 350 10.93 -16.81 0.46
CA ASN A 350 11.25 -15.65 -0.39
C ASN A 350 10.42 -14.40 -0.11
N GLY A 351 9.32 -14.51 0.64
CA GLY A 351 8.41 -13.38 0.81
C GLY A 351 8.48 -12.62 2.12
N PHE A 352 9.29 -13.05 3.10
CA PHE A 352 9.51 -12.30 4.34
C PHE A 352 10.90 -11.63 4.34
N LYS A 353 10.97 -10.42 4.89
CA LYS A 353 12.19 -9.64 5.07
C LYS A 353 12.18 -8.97 6.44
N ILE A 354 13.31 -9.02 7.14
CA ILE A 354 13.53 -8.19 8.33
C ILE A 354 14.34 -6.98 7.89
N MET A 355 13.83 -5.78 8.13
CA MET A 355 14.56 -4.54 7.93
C MET A 355 15.12 -4.05 9.26
N LEU A 356 16.38 -3.63 9.20
CA LEU A 356 17.12 -3.14 10.34
C LEU A 356 17.76 -1.81 9.96
N ASP A 357 17.18 -0.72 10.44
CA ASP A 357 17.47 0.70 10.16
C ASP A 357 17.52 1.09 8.65
N THR A 358 18.33 0.42 7.83
CA THR A 358 18.40 0.55 6.35
C THR A 358 18.94 -0.70 5.62
N GLU A 359 19.40 -1.76 6.30
CA GLU A 359 20.00 -2.94 5.66
C GLU A 359 19.05 -4.16 5.60
N GLU A 360 19.11 -4.87 4.47
CA GLU A 360 18.33 -6.09 4.23
C GLU A 360 19.01 -7.30 4.88
N ASN A 361 18.35 -7.96 5.84
CA ASN A 361 18.82 -9.23 6.39
C ASN A 361 17.95 -10.39 5.91
N TYR A 362 18.60 -11.48 5.49
CA TYR A 362 17.93 -12.62 4.87
C TYR A 362 17.30 -13.55 5.92
N VAL A 363 16.00 -13.80 5.77
CA VAL A 363 15.29 -14.81 6.55
C VAL A 363 15.81 -16.20 6.15
N LYS A 364 16.26 -16.98 7.14
CA LYS A 364 16.92 -18.27 6.95
C LYS A 364 15.94 -19.43 6.88
N SER A 365 14.86 -19.39 7.69
CA SER A 365 13.77 -20.36 7.63
C SER A 365 12.51 -19.83 8.29
N ILE A 366 11.36 -20.31 7.82
CA ILE A 366 10.07 -20.01 8.41
C ILE A 366 9.33 -21.32 8.61
N LYS A 367 8.72 -21.50 9.78
CA LYS A 367 7.91 -22.67 10.11
C LYS A 367 6.56 -22.22 10.65
N ALA A 368 5.50 -22.83 10.17
CA ALA A 368 4.20 -22.74 10.80
C ALA A 368 4.03 -23.90 11.79
N PHE A 369 3.52 -23.60 12.98
CA PHE A 369 3.20 -24.58 13.99
C PHE A 369 1.95 -24.13 14.74
N ASP A 370 0.88 -24.93 14.64
CA ASP A 370 -0.45 -24.58 15.14
C ASP A 370 -0.88 -23.18 14.69
N ASN A 371 -1.09 -22.24 15.60
CA ASN A 371 -1.45 -20.87 15.30
C ASN A 371 -0.23 -19.91 15.26
N LYS A 372 1.00 -20.43 15.16
CA LYS A 372 2.23 -19.66 15.24
C LYS A 372 3.07 -19.76 13.98
N ILE A 373 3.77 -18.66 13.69
CA ILE A 373 4.85 -18.61 12.72
C ILE A 373 6.15 -18.36 13.46
N ILE A 374 7.12 -19.23 13.21
CA ILE A 374 8.47 -19.17 13.77
C ILE A 374 9.40 -18.76 12.64
N ILE A 375 9.97 -17.57 12.74
CA ILE A 375 10.93 -17.02 11.78
C ILE A 375 12.32 -17.12 12.38
N TYR A 376 13.21 -17.82 11.68
CA TYR A 376 14.62 -17.86 11.99
C TYR A 376 15.38 -17.00 10.97
N THR A 377 16.21 -16.10 11.47
CA THR A 377 17.06 -15.25 10.63
C THR A 377 18.46 -15.18 11.23
N THR A 378 19.43 -14.84 10.37
CA THR A 378 20.76 -14.47 10.82
C THR A 378 21.00 -13.05 10.38
N ILE A 379 21.31 -12.19 11.34
CA ILE A 379 21.53 -10.78 11.11
C ILE A 379 23.02 -10.55 11.24
N SER A 380 23.65 -10.19 10.12
CA SER A 380 25.04 -9.77 10.14
C SER A 380 25.03 -8.29 10.47
N TYR A 381 25.17 -7.97 11.75
CA TYR A 381 25.17 -6.60 12.20
C TYR A 381 26.55 -6.26 12.73
N TYR A 382 27.31 -5.49 11.96
CA TYR A 382 28.50 -4.84 12.47
C TYR A 382 28.04 -3.95 13.65
N CYS A 383 28.58 -4.17 14.85
CA CYS A 383 28.19 -3.54 16.12
C CYS A 383 28.28 -1.99 16.19
N PHE A 384 28.31 -1.30 15.04
CA PHE A 384 28.59 0.12 14.89
C PHE A 384 27.37 1.01 15.13
N ASN A 385 26.16 0.49 15.28
CA ASN A 385 24.99 1.33 15.58
C ASN A 385 24.08 0.69 16.64
N GLN A 386 23.34 1.51 17.37
CA GLN A 386 22.27 1.00 18.24
C GLN A 386 21.19 0.42 17.33
N ILE A 387 20.76 -0.82 17.57
CA ILE A 387 19.59 -1.36 16.90
C ILE A 387 18.37 -0.62 17.44
N SER A 388 17.82 0.29 16.63
CA SER A 388 16.71 1.14 17.10
C SER A 388 15.39 0.37 17.11
N ASP A 389 15.01 -0.23 15.97
CA ASP A 389 13.77 -0.97 15.78
C ASP A 389 13.98 -2.22 14.90
N PHE A 390 13.46 -3.39 15.32
CA PHE A 390 13.23 -4.51 14.40
C PHE A 390 11.88 -4.36 13.74
N LYS A 391 11.84 -4.32 12.41
CA LYS A 391 10.58 -4.35 11.65
C LYS A 391 10.56 -5.50 10.66
N LEU A 392 9.49 -6.27 10.70
CA LEU A 392 9.24 -7.36 9.77
C LEU A 392 8.32 -6.86 8.65
N TYR A 393 8.72 -7.16 7.41
CA TYR A 393 8.08 -6.74 6.18
C TYR A 393 7.94 -7.90 5.20
N TYR A 394 7.05 -7.73 4.23
CA TYR A 394 7.02 -8.59 3.06
C TYR A 394 7.95 -8.05 1.95
N LYS A 395 8.67 -8.95 1.29
CA LYS A 395 9.69 -8.60 0.27
C LYS A 395 9.09 -8.24 -1.10
N GLN A 396 7.94 -8.84 -1.45
CA GLN A 396 7.25 -8.62 -2.73
C GLN A 396 5.76 -8.38 -2.48
N ALA A 397 5.15 -7.54 -3.32
CA ALA A 397 3.69 -7.34 -3.34
C ALA A 397 3.02 -8.72 -3.45
N PRO A 398 2.17 -9.11 -2.50
CA PRO A 398 2.15 -10.50 -2.10
C PRO A 398 1.27 -11.37 -2.99
N ILE A 399 1.79 -12.55 -3.32
CA ILE A 399 1.01 -13.75 -3.61
C ILE A 399 0.84 -14.46 -2.27
N SER A 400 -0.37 -14.41 -1.74
CA SER A 400 -0.98 -15.13 -0.62
C SER A 400 -0.12 -16.19 0.14
N MET A 401 0.67 -15.76 1.14
CA MET A 401 1.72 -16.60 1.75
C MET A 401 1.36 -17.42 3.00
N ILE A 402 0.38 -17.00 3.82
CA ILE A 402 0.00 -17.71 5.06
C ILE A 402 -1.50 -18.03 4.96
N THR A 403 -1.84 -19.31 5.11
CA THR A 403 -3.23 -19.77 5.19
C THR A 403 -3.50 -20.50 6.49
N ASP A 404 -4.77 -20.61 6.86
CA ASP A 404 -5.22 -21.65 7.79
C ASP A 404 -5.52 -22.98 7.06
N ASP A 405 -6.03 -23.99 7.77
CA ASP A 405 -6.39 -25.31 7.20
C ASP A 405 -7.59 -25.25 6.24
N GLY A 406 -8.39 -24.18 6.33
CA GLY A 406 -9.47 -23.89 5.39
C GLY A 406 -9.01 -23.21 4.10
N GLY A 407 -7.69 -22.99 3.94
CA GLY A 407 -7.13 -22.22 2.83
C GLY A 407 -7.38 -20.72 2.92
N ARG A 408 -7.86 -20.23 4.08
CA ARG A 408 -8.14 -18.80 4.27
C ARG A 408 -6.84 -18.07 4.51
N PHE A 409 -6.61 -17.03 3.73
CA PHE A 409 -5.41 -16.23 3.88
C PHE A 409 -5.49 -15.30 5.10
N LEU A 410 -4.43 -15.26 5.91
CA LEU A 410 -4.35 -14.42 7.10
C LEU A 410 -3.66 -13.08 6.81
N PRO A 411 -3.96 -12.01 7.56
CA PRO A 411 -3.33 -10.72 7.34
C PRO A 411 -1.83 -10.75 7.58
N GLN A 412 -1.17 -9.82 6.90
CA GLN A 412 0.27 -9.80 6.75
C GLN A 412 0.96 -9.00 7.85
N LEU A 413 2.11 -9.54 8.25
CA LEU A 413 3.17 -8.90 9.02
C LEU A 413 3.78 -7.73 8.23
N ASP A 414 3.13 -6.58 8.22
CA ASP A 414 3.66 -5.37 7.56
C ASP A 414 4.02 -4.30 8.59
N GLY A 415 5.32 -4.06 8.77
CA GLY A 415 5.83 -3.01 9.63
C GLY A 415 5.64 -3.26 11.14
N ILE A 416 5.42 -4.52 11.54
CA ILE A 416 5.31 -4.88 12.96
C ILE A 416 6.65 -4.58 13.61
N LYS A 417 6.62 -3.66 14.57
CA LYS A 417 7.75 -3.36 15.45
C LYS A 417 7.89 -4.50 16.46
N ILE A 418 8.98 -5.24 16.36
CA ILE A 418 9.19 -6.48 17.11
C ILE A 418 9.97 -6.23 18.41
N ASP A 419 10.95 -5.33 18.42
CA ASP A 419 11.69 -5.04 19.66
C ASP A 419 12.45 -3.71 19.57
N ASN A 420 12.79 -3.16 20.74
CA ASN A 420 13.80 -2.11 20.95
C ASN A 420 15.01 -2.78 21.64
N VAL A 421 16.08 -3.11 20.91
CA VAL A 421 17.28 -3.66 21.55
C VAL A 421 18.05 -2.55 22.25
N LYS A 422 17.76 -2.36 23.54
CA LYS A 422 18.54 -1.52 24.45
C LYS A 422 19.50 -2.38 25.26
N LYS A 423 20.63 -2.78 24.68
CA LYS A 423 21.71 -3.42 25.47
C LYS A 423 23.08 -2.74 25.43
N SER A 424 23.36 -1.85 24.47
CA SER A 424 24.56 -1.02 24.50
C SER A 424 24.19 0.41 24.92
N ARG A 425 24.51 0.79 26.17
CA ARG A 425 24.11 2.11 26.69
C ARG A 425 24.98 3.25 26.17
N PHE A 426 26.16 2.96 25.59
CA PHE A 426 26.97 3.97 24.93
C PHE A 426 27.92 3.36 23.88
N ILE A 427 27.93 3.95 22.68
CA ILE A 427 28.86 3.63 21.58
C ILE A 427 29.39 4.95 21.05
N THR A 428 30.72 5.12 21.04
CA THR A 428 31.38 6.17 20.26
C THR A 428 32.24 5.54 19.19
N ASN A 429 32.09 6.00 17.94
CA ASN A 429 32.85 5.55 16.78
C ASN A 429 33.67 6.74 16.27
N MET A 430 34.96 6.51 16.05
CA MET A 430 35.85 7.48 15.41
C MET A 430 36.61 6.81 14.29
N LEU A 431 36.42 7.32 13.08
CA LEU A 431 37.08 6.83 11.87
C LEU A 431 38.15 7.83 11.44
N TYR A 432 39.31 7.32 11.02
CA TYR A 432 40.41 8.16 10.52
C TYR A 432 41.07 7.54 9.30
N GLY A 433 41.49 8.37 8.34
CA GLY A 433 42.15 7.91 7.12
C GLY A 433 42.63 9.07 6.24
N VAL A 434 43.31 8.73 5.14
CA VAL A 434 43.80 9.69 4.14
C VAL A 434 42.78 9.79 3.01
N GLN A 435 42.24 10.98 2.74
CA GLN A 435 41.32 11.21 1.61
C GLN A 435 42.07 11.97 0.51
N GLU A 436 42.15 11.43 -0.71
CA GLU A 436 42.54 12.22 -1.88
C GLU A 436 41.47 13.30 -2.10
N GLN A 437 41.90 14.56 -2.15
CA GLN A 437 41.02 15.73 -2.12
C GLN A 437 39.97 15.73 -3.24
N THR A 438 38.69 15.81 -2.86
CA THR A 438 37.67 16.55 -3.63
C THR A 438 36.79 17.38 -2.70
N SER A 439 37.08 18.69 -2.69
CA SER A 439 36.26 19.85 -2.33
C SER A 439 35.66 20.02 -0.91
N ILE A 440 36.24 21.04 -0.25
CA ILE A 440 35.64 22.19 0.46
C ILE A 440 35.07 21.99 1.88
N GLU A 441 35.58 22.87 2.76
CA GLU A 441 35.31 23.12 4.18
C GLU A 441 35.95 22.14 5.18
N CYS A 442 37.24 22.35 5.45
CA CYS A 442 37.96 21.78 6.59
C CYS A 442 38.64 22.90 7.39
N ILE A 443 38.50 22.83 8.70
CA ILE A 443 39.24 23.64 9.69
C ILE A 443 40.70 23.12 9.69
N ASP A 444 41.67 24.02 9.61
CA ASP A 444 43.12 23.76 9.54
C ASP A 444 43.61 22.71 10.56
N PHE A 445 44.48 21.77 10.14
CA PHE A 445 45.94 21.84 10.33
C PHE A 445 46.68 20.61 9.75
N LEU A 446 47.82 20.90 9.08
CA LEU A 446 49.04 20.10 8.86
C LEU A 446 48.96 18.55 8.84
N CYS A 447 49.25 17.98 7.66
CA CYS A 447 49.28 16.57 7.26
C CYS A 447 47.93 16.02 6.73
N ASN A 448 47.97 15.25 5.63
CA ASN A 448 46.81 14.74 4.85
C ASN A 448 45.89 13.74 5.60
N LEU A 449 45.75 13.83 6.92
CA LEU A 449 44.94 12.96 7.77
C LEU A 449 43.57 13.60 7.99
N LYS A 450 42.49 12.94 7.57
CA LYS A 450 41.12 13.32 7.90
C LYS A 450 40.63 12.46 9.07
N ILE A 451 40.12 13.12 10.12
CA ILE A 451 39.47 12.47 11.26
C ILE A 451 37.98 12.83 11.18
N GLU A 452 37.12 11.83 10.98
CA GLU A 452 35.67 12.02 11.05
C GLU A 452 35.18 11.63 12.44
N TYR A 453 34.71 12.63 13.17
CA TYR A 453 34.12 12.47 14.49
C TYR A 453 32.60 12.61 14.40
N LEU A 454 31.87 11.55 14.77
CA LEU A 454 30.42 11.56 14.90
C LEU A 454 30.03 11.60 16.39
N PRO A 455 29.90 12.79 17.01
CA PRO A 455 29.42 12.89 18.38
C PRO A 455 27.92 12.52 18.41
N LYS A 456 27.60 11.30 18.85
CA LYS A 456 26.27 11.03 19.40
C LYS A 456 26.26 11.47 20.86
N ILE A 457 25.76 12.68 21.10
CA ILE A 457 25.61 13.27 22.43
C ILE A 457 24.51 12.51 23.17
N PHE A 458 24.88 11.64 24.10
CA PHE A 458 24.00 11.24 25.21
C PHE A 458 24.31 12.17 26.39
N LYS A 459 23.26 12.72 26.98
CA LYS A 459 23.16 14.02 27.67
C LYS A 459 24.26 14.45 28.67
N GLU A 460 25.20 13.60 29.09
CA GLU A 460 26.25 13.97 30.07
C GLU A 460 27.62 13.32 29.80
N ASN A 461 27.77 12.49 28.76
CA ASN A 461 29.02 11.78 28.44
C ASN A 461 29.68 12.40 27.19
N ILE A 462 30.92 12.89 27.35
CA ILE A 462 31.64 13.65 26.31
C ILE A 462 32.84 12.84 25.83
N CYS A 463 32.95 12.65 24.52
CA CYS A 463 34.20 12.32 23.86
C CYS A 463 34.77 13.58 23.21
N SER A 464 36.05 13.85 23.42
CA SER A 464 36.76 15.00 22.87
C SER A 464 38.13 14.58 22.34
N LEU A 465 38.49 15.11 21.17
CA LEU A 465 39.86 15.09 20.66
C LEU A 465 40.69 16.04 21.54
N SER A 466 41.72 15.53 22.20
CA SER A 466 42.52 16.33 23.14
C SER A 466 43.80 16.90 22.53
N GLU A 467 44.50 16.15 21.66
CA GLU A 467 45.76 16.62 21.07
C GLU A 467 46.17 15.78 19.84
N VAL A 468 46.79 16.40 18.83
CA VAL A 468 47.46 15.74 17.69
C VAL A 468 48.93 16.15 17.69
N VAL A 469 49.83 15.17 17.80
CA VAL A 469 51.28 15.40 17.84
C VAL A 469 51.94 14.67 16.68
N ASP A 470 52.57 15.40 15.75
CA ASP A 470 53.35 14.80 14.67
C ASP A 470 54.77 14.50 15.17
N SER A 471 55.20 13.25 14.99
CA SER A 471 56.53 12.80 15.43
C SER A 471 57.48 12.74 14.23
N ASP A 472 58.36 13.74 14.12
CA ASP A 472 59.42 13.79 13.10
C ASP A 472 60.36 12.57 13.15
N LYS A 473 60.40 11.83 14.26
CA LYS A 473 61.29 10.68 14.45
C LYS A 473 60.77 9.36 13.90
N PHE A 474 59.46 9.20 13.65
CA PHE A 474 58.88 7.88 13.34
C PHE A 474 57.93 7.84 12.14
N SER A 475 57.68 8.94 11.44
CA SER A 475 56.69 8.97 10.33
C SER A 475 55.27 8.62 10.79
N ASN A 476 54.99 8.74 12.09
CA ASN A 476 53.73 8.41 12.72
C ASN A 476 53.13 9.66 13.37
N THR A 477 51.81 9.78 13.31
CA THR A 477 51.04 10.84 13.97
C THR A 477 50.37 10.25 15.20
N ILE A 478 50.59 10.85 16.38
CA ILE A 478 49.94 10.40 17.62
C ILE A 478 48.69 11.25 17.85
N VAL A 479 47.57 10.58 18.03
CA VAL A 479 46.28 11.24 18.31
C VAL A 479 45.77 10.81 19.68
N TRP A 480 45.48 11.79 20.53
CA TRP A 480 44.97 11.59 21.88
C TRP A 480 43.47 11.83 21.95
N PHE A 481 42.79 10.85 22.53
CA PHE A 481 41.35 10.87 22.75
C PHE A 481 41.08 10.82 24.24
N LYS A 482 40.12 11.63 24.68
CA LYS A 482 39.66 11.65 26.05
C LYS A 482 38.16 11.36 26.08
N PHE A 483 37.82 10.32 26.83
CA PHE A 483 36.46 9.83 27.02
C PHE A 483 36.10 9.95 28.50
N ARG A 484 34.90 10.46 28.79
CA ARG A 484 34.34 10.49 30.14
C ARG A 484 32.97 9.83 30.16
N TYR A 485 32.78 8.92 31.10
CA TYR A 485 31.53 8.21 31.34
C TYR A 485 31.15 8.22 32.82
N ILE A 486 29.89 8.53 33.09
CA ILE A 486 29.31 8.48 34.44
C ILE A 486 28.47 7.22 34.58
N ASN A 487 28.91 6.28 35.43
CA ASN A 487 28.16 5.09 35.81
C ASN A 487 27.17 5.42 36.93
N GLU A 488 26.05 6.05 36.59
CA GLU A 488 25.03 6.47 37.58
C GLU A 488 24.47 5.32 38.41
N GLN A 489 24.45 4.10 37.87
CA GLN A 489 23.84 2.92 38.49
C GLN A 489 24.85 2.07 39.27
N GLU A 490 26.15 2.42 39.26
CA GLU A 490 27.22 1.68 39.94
C GLU A 490 27.24 0.18 39.59
N GLU A 491 26.80 -0.15 38.38
CA GLU A 491 26.75 -1.53 37.85
C GLU A 491 28.16 -2.02 37.48
N GLU A 492 28.37 -3.35 37.44
CA GLU A 492 29.56 -3.90 36.80
C GLU A 492 29.51 -3.62 35.30
N LEU A 493 30.54 -2.94 34.80
CA LEU A 493 30.67 -2.55 33.41
C LEU A 493 31.81 -3.29 32.74
N MET A 494 31.60 -3.58 31.46
CA MET A 494 32.59 -4.04 30.51
C MET A 494 32.79 -2.96 29.45
N LEU A 495 33.94 -2.31 29.47
CA LEU A 495 34.41 -1.41 28.41
C LEU A 495 35.12 -2.24 27.34
N ARG A 496 34.68 -2.16 26.09
CA ARG A 496 35.37 -2.74 24.94
C ARG A 496 35.93 -1.63 24.06
N ILE A 497 37.23 -1.68 23.81
CA ILE A 497 37.95 -0.72 22.97
C ILE A 497 38.46 -1.44 21.73
N GLY A 498 37.75 -1.27 20.62
CA GLY A 498 38.13 -1.77 19.31
C GLY A 498 39.16 -0.84 18.66
N HIS A 499 40.23 -1.38 18.07
CA HIS A 499 41.29 -0.55 17.47
C HIS A 499 41.97 -1.16 16.23
N SER A 500 42.29 -0.32 15.24
CA SER A 500 43.00 -0.72 14.01
C SER A 500 44.51 -0.57 14.06
N ASP A 501 45.01 0.36 14.88
CA ASP A 501 46.42 0.76 14.97
C ASP A 501 46.93 0.57 16.42
N PRO A 502 48.24 0.62 16.69
CA PRO A 502 48.76 0.53 18.05
C PRO A 502 48.20 1.61 18.97
N ILE A 503 47.75 1.21 20.16
CA ILE A 503 47.14 2.11 21.14
C ILE A 503 47.82 2.05 22.51
N ARG A 504 47.78 3.17 23.22
CA ARG A 504 48.00 3.26 24.66
C ARG A 504 46.72 3.72 25.32
N ILE A 505 46.34 3.05 26.40
CA ILE A 505 45.12 3.38 27.15
C ILE A 505 45.52 3.76 28.58
N TRP A 506 44.95 4.84 29.08
CA TRP A 506 44.93 5.21 30.50
C TRP A 506 43.49 5.22 30.98
N ILE A 507 43.28 4.85 32.24
CA ILE A 507 41.99 4.94 32.90
C ILE A 507 42.18 5.71 34.19
N ASN A 508 41.41 6.79 34.37
CA ASN A 508 41.49 7.65 35.54
C ASN A 508 42.95 8.07 35.83
N GLU A 509 43.66 8.47 34.77
CA GLU A 509 45.06 8.90 34.75
C GLU A 509 46.11 7.79 35.02
N GLU A 510 45.68 6.56 35.31
CA GLU A 510 46.58 5.42 35.49
C GLU A 510 46.85 4.70 34.16
N PRO A 511 48.12 4.41 33.80
CA PRO A 511 48.44 3.68 32.58
C PRO A 511 47.88 2.26 32.66
N PHE A 512 46.98 1.92 31.75
CA PHE A 512 46.30 0.64 31.74
C PHE A 512 47.02 -0.39 30.87
N ILE A 513 47.23 -0.08 29.59
CA ILE A 513 47.86 -1.03 28.65
C ILE A 513 48.50 -0.33 27.45
N PHE A 514 49.54 -0.96 26.89
CA PHE A 514 50.08 -0.65 25.57
C PHE A 514 49.95 -1.87 24.67
N VAL A 515 49.19 -1.74 23.57
CA VAL A 515 48.95 -2.83 22.64
C VAL A 515 49.72 -2.56 21.34
N ARG A 516 50.75 -3.37 21.07
CA ARG A 516 51.40 -3.42 19.76
C ARG A 516 50.67 -4.45 18.90
N SER A 517 49.68 -4.02 18.13
CA SER A 517 49.03 -4.87 17.12
C SER A 517 49.73 -4.75 15.76
N LYS A 518 49.58 -5.78 14.91
CA LYS A 518 49.75 -5.62 13.46
C LYS A 518 48.51 -4.90 12.91
N TYR A 519 48.64 -4.13 11.82
CA TYR A 519 47.51 -3.47 11.17
C TYR A 519 46.41 -4.48 10.83
N THR A 520 45.23 -4.29 11.40
CA THR A 520 44.03 -5.10 11.15
C THR A 520 42.80 -4.19 11.16
N PRO A 521 41.70 -4.56 10.50
CA PRO A 521 40.44 -3.82 10.64
C PRO A 521 40.02 -3.73 12.11
N ILE A 522 39.31 -2.66 12.49
CA ILE A 522 38.91 -2.37 13.89
C ILE A 522 38.21 -3.58 14.55
N SER A 523 37.49 -4.38 13.76
CA SER A 523 36.73 -5.56 14.20
C SER A 523 37.58 -6.74 14.69
N TYR A 524 38.92 -6.68 14.61
CA TYR A 524 39.78 -7.83 14.92
C TYR A 524 40.51 -7.73 16.26
N ASN A 525 40.54 -6.57 16.92
CA ASN A 525 41.19 -6.39 18.22
C ASN A 525 40.30 -5.63 19.19
N ASP A 526 39.93 -6.27 20.29
CA ASP A 526 39.25 -5.64 21.43
C ASP A 526 40.15 -5.64 22.67
N VAL A 527 40.31 -4.49 23.30
CA VAL A 527 40.75 -4.41 24.69
C VAL A 527 39.50 -4.39 25.57
N VAL A 528 39.37 -5.39 26.44
CA VAL A 528 38.24 -5.51 27.37
C VAL A 528 38.68 -5.10 28.76
N ILE A 529 37.89 -4.25 29.40
CA ILE A 529 38.18 -3.71 30.72
C ILE A 529 36.93 -3.80 31.58
N TYR A 530 37.09 -4.33 32.78
CA TYR A 530 36.00 -4.43 33.75
C TYR A 530 36.17 -3.37 34.83
N THR A 531 35.10 -2.64 35.13
CA THR A 531 35.10 -1.61 36.18
C THR A 531 33.70 -1.42 36.72
N ASN A 532 33.60 -0.99 37.97
CA ASN A 532 32.35 -0.54 38.60
C ASN A 532 32.45 0.93 39.05
N GLU A 533 33.49 1.66 38.61
CA GLU A 533 33.74 3.03 39.03
C GLU A 533 32.64 3.97 38.54
N LYS A 534 32.27 4.92 39.41
CA LYS A 534 31.23 5.91 39.12
C LYS A 534 31.63 6.91 38.04
N ASN A 535 32.90 7.34 38.04
CA ASN A 535 33.45 8.24 37.03
C ASN A 535 34.58 7.51 36.32
N ILE A 536 34.40 7.29 35.03
CA ILE A 536 35.36 6.57 34.20
C ILE A 536 35.89 7.56 33.18
N GLU A 537 37.17 7.92 33.31
CA GLU A 537 37.91 8.67 32.32
C GLU A 537 38.84 7.71 31.57
N VAL A 538 38.68 7.58 30.26
CA VAL A 538 39.59 6.79 29.43
C VAL A 538 40.34 7.73 28.49
N ILE A 539 41.66 7.70 28.55
CA ILE A 539 42.52 8.39 27.60
C ILE A 539 43.10 7.36 26.67
N ILE A 540 43.01 7.58 25.36
CA ILE A 540 43.54 6.67 24.35
C ILE A 540 44.48 7.45 23.45
N ALA A 541 45.75 7.04 23.37
CA ALA A 541 46.69 7.54 22.38
C ALA A 541 46.85 6.50 21.28
N ILE A 542 46.57 6.90 20.03
CA ILE A 542 46.76 6.07 18.84
C ILE A 542 48.01 6.50 18.13
N GLU A 543 48.83 5.54 17.72
CA GLU A 543 49.96 5.78 16.83
C GLU A 543 49.57 5.45 15.38
N ILE A 544 49.23 6.48 14.59
CA ILE A 544 48.79 6.34 13.20
C ILE A 544 50.00 6.36 12.27
N SER A 545 50.17 5.29 11.47
CA SER A 545 51.18 5.25 10.42
C SER A 545 50.71 5.93 9.13
N LYS A 546 51.60 6.69 8.47
CA LYS A 546 51.33 7.44 7.21
C LYS A 546 51.16 6.53 5.96
N GLY A 547 50.37 5.45 6.04
CA GLY A 547 50.07 4.54 4.93
C GLY A 547 48.70 4.78 4.29
N ASN A 548 48.60 4.62 2.96
CA ASN A 548 47.36 4.71 2.16
C ASN A 548 46.35 3.63 2.56
N ALA A 549 45.42 3.93 3.45
CA ALA A 549 44.29 3.05 3.78
C ALA A 549 42.97 3.83 3.76
N ASN A 550 41.91 3.20 3.27
CA ASN A 550 40.56 3.75 3.19
C ASN A 550 40.02 4.10 4.59
N LEU A 551 39.30 5.22 4.69
CA LEU A 551 38.64 5.72 5.91
C LEU A 551 37.71 4.70 6.60
N GLN A 552 37.21 3.70 5.89
CA GLN A 552 36.24 2.72 6.40
C GLN A 552 36.87 1.61 7.26
N ASP A 553 38.18 1.37 7.15
CA ASP A 553 38.83 0.21 7.79
C ASP A 553 39.64 0.56 9.05
N ARG A 554 39.83 1.86 9.34
CA ARG A 554 40.67 2.35 10.45
C ARG A 554 39.94 3.29 11.39
N GLY A 555 40.16 3.10 12.70
CA GLY A 555 39.41 3.82 13.72
C GLY A 555 39.58 3.28 15.14
N ILE A 556 38.87 3.91 16.05
CA ILE A 556 38.62 3.43 17.42
C ILE A 556 37.14 3.42 17.71
N ILE A 557 36.73 2.38 18.41
CA ILE A 557 35.39 2.25 18.96
C ILE A 557 35.53 2.03 20.45
N VAL A 558 34.77 2.79 21.24
CA VAL A 558 34.60 2.50 22.66
C VAL A 558 33.14 2.17 22.92
N ARG A 559 32.92 0.96 23.45
CA ARG A 559 31.61 0.43 23.82
C ARG A 559 31.57 0.18 25.32
N VAL A 560 30.46 0.53 25.96
CA VAL A 560 30.21 0.24 27.38
C VAL A 560 29.01 -0.69 27.49
N ASP A 561 29.25 -1.89 28.01
CA ASP A 561 28.23 -2.90 28.28
C ASP A 561 28.03 -3.05 29.79
N SER A 562 26.78 -3.05 30.25
CA SER A 562 26.43 -3.50 31.61
C SER A 562 26.42 -5.03 31.61
N LEU A 563 27.06 -5.66 32.60
CA LEU A 563 27.10 -7.12 32.76
C LEU A 563 25.84 -7.69 33.41
#